data_AF-A0A960UFV1-F1
#
_entry.id   AF-A0A960UFV1-F1
#
_cell.length_a   1.000
_cell.length_b   1.000
_cell.length_c   1.000
_cell.angle_alpha   90.00
_cell.angle_beta   90.00
_cell.angle_gamma   90.00
#
_symmetry.space_group_name_H-M   'P 1'
#
loop_
_entity.id
_entity.type
_entity.pdbx_description
1 polymer ?
#
loop_
_entity_poly.entity_id
_entity_poly.type
_entity_poly.pdbx_seq_one_letter_code
_entity_poly.pdbx_strand_id
1 'polypeptide(L)'
;MGSQTAQDTLSALRALAEQLLDASRGGDLDGLERVEAQRRALIAALDPGDLAALATADPDGLAAHVAALERVDRLVRSRLQGRLAQLTRAMEQDGARHRAERRYRQTP
;
A
#
# COMPACT_ATOMS: atom_id res chain seq x y z
N MET A 1 -29.65 -5.31 -8.70
CA MET A 1 -29.04 -5.35 -7.35
C MET A 1 -27.51 -5.41 -7.39
N GLY A 2 -26.87 -5.94 -8.45
CA GLY A 2 -25.40 -6.03 -8.55
C GLY A 2 -24.60 -4.72 -8.53
N SER A 3 -25.12 -3.64 -9.12
CA SER A 3 -24.42 -2.34 -9.16
C SER A 3 -24.21 -1.70 -7.77
N GLN A 4 -25.15 -1.90 -6.84
CA GLN A 4 -25.04 -1.40 -5.47
C GLN A 4 -23.93 -2.15 -4.71
N THR A 5 -23.88 -3.48 -4.85
CA THR A 5 -22.84 -4.32 -4.23
C THR A 5 -21.44 -3.91 -4.72
N ALA A 6 -21.27 -3.63 -6.01
CA ALA A 6 -20.01 -3.11 -6.55
C ALA A 6 -19.65 -1.73 -5.98
N GLN A 7 -20.59 -0.79 -5.89
CA GLN A 7 -20.36 0.53 -5.30
C GLN A 7 -19.94 0.45 -3.83
N ASP A 8 -20.62 -0.39 -3.04
CA ASP A 8 -20.30 -0.60 -1.63
C ASP A 8 -18.89 -1.19 -1.48
N THR A 9 -18.55 -2.16 -2.33
CA THR A 9 -17.21 -2.78 -2.33
C THR A 9 -16.12 -1.78 -2.74
N LEU A 10 -16.35 -0.96 -3.77
CA LEU A 10 -15.41 0.09 -4.19
C LEU A 10 -15.23 1.17 -3.13
N SER A 11 -16.28 1.50 -2.39
CA SER A 11 -16.21 2.42 -1.25
C SER A 11 -15.39 1.84 -0.11
N ALA A 12 -15.59 0.56 0.22
CA ALA A 12 -14.77 -0.16 1.20
C ALA A 12 -13.29 -0.22 0.78
N LEU A 13 -13.00 -0.50 -0.50
CA LEU A 13 -11.64 -0.49 -1.04
C LEU A 13 -10.97 0.88 -0.90
N ARG A 14 -11.72 1.97 -1.11
CA ARG A 14 -11.21 3.33 -0.93
C ARG A 14 -10.87 3.63 0.53
N ALA A 15 -11.72 3.20 1.46
CA ALA A 15 -11.44 3.35 2.90
C ALA A 15 -10.17 2.58 3.30
N LEU A 16 -9.98 1.36 2.80
CA LEU A 16 -8.74 0.59 3.04
C LEU A 16 -7.51 1.24 2.40
N ALA A 17 -7.66 1.86 1.23
CA ALA A 17 -6.56 2.60 0.61
C ALA A 17 -6.14 3.79 1.49
N GLU A 18 -7.08 4.55 2.04
CA GLU A 18 -6.79 5.63 2.98
C GLU A 18 -6.08 5.12 4.25
N GLN A 19 -6.51 3.97 4.79
CA GLN A 19 -5.81 3.32 5.91
C GLN A 19 -4.39 2.87 5.56
N LEU A 20 -4.15 2.34 4.35
CA LEU A 20 -2.80 2.01 3.87
C LEU A 20 -1.92 3.26 3.79
N LEU A 21 -2.49 4.37 3.32
CA LEU A 21 -1.76 5.63 3.26
C LEU A 21 -1.35 6.11 4.65
N ASP A 22 -2.24 6.02 5.63
CA ASP A 22 -1.93 6.43 7.00
C ASP A 22 -0.94 5.48 7.69
N ALA A 23 -1.10 4.17 7.54
CA ALA A 23 -0.12 3.20 8.04
C ALA A 23 1.28 3.42 7.41
N SER A 24 1.34 3.75 6.11
CA SER A 24 2.59 4.09 5.43
C SER A 24 3.26 5.38 5.94
N ARG A 25 2.50 6.31 6.52
CA ARG A 25 3.03 7.53 7.16
C ARG A 25 3.56 7.23 8.55
N GLY A 26 2.86 6.38 9.31
CA GLY A 26 3.27 5.97 10.66
C GLY A 26 4.46 5.00 10.68
N GLY A 27 4.76 4.36 9.55
CA GLY A 27 5.81 3.32 9.48
C GLY A 27 5.38 2.00 10.11
N ASP A 28 4.08 1.79 10.31
CA ASP A 28 3.49 0.54 10.82
C ASP A 28 3.42 -0.49 9.69
N LEU A 29 4.49 -1.28 9.54
CA LEU A 29 4.59 -2.31 8.50
C LEU A 29 3.61 -3.47 8.72
N ASP A 30 3.38 -3.86 9.98
CA ASP A 30 2.44 -4.93 10.32
C ASP A 30 0.99 -4.49 10.09
N GLY A 31 0.67 -3.22 10.37
CA GLY A 31 -0.59 -2.59 10.01
C GLY A 31 -0.78 -2.54 8.49
N LEU A 32 0.24 -2.14 7.75
CA LEU A 32 0.21 -2.14 6.27
C LEU A 32 -0.10 -3.52 5.71
N GLU A 33 0.55 -4.58 6.21
CA GLU A 33 0.33 -5.95 5.74
C GLU A 33 -1.10 -6.43 6.03
N ARG A 34 -1.63 -6.16 7.23
CA ARG A 34 -3.00 -6.52 7.60
C ARG A 34 -4.04 -5.82 6.73
N VAL A 35 -3.89 -4.51 6.50
CA VAL A 35 -4.84 -3.74 5.68
C VAL A 35 -4.76 -4.17 4.21
N GLU A 36 -3.56 -4.45 3.70
CA GLU A 36 -3.37 -4.94 2.33
C GLU A 36 -3.99 -6.34 2.15
N ALA A 37 -3.89 -7.22 3.15
CA ALA A 37 -4.55 -8.53 3.11
C ALA A 37 -6.09 -8.39 3.02
N GLN A 38 -6.68 -7.49 3.80
CA GLN A 38 -8.11 -7.18 3.73
C GLN A 38 -8.51 -6.62 2.36
N ARG A 39 -7.70 -5.72 1.81
CA ARG A 39 -7.92 -5.13 0.49
C ARG A 39 -7.89 -6.19 -0.61
N ARG A 40 -6.93 -7.11 -0.58
CA ARG A 40 -6.83 -8.23 -1.53
C ARG A 40 -8.03 -9.16 -1.45
N ALA A 41 -8.51 -9.46 -0.24
CA ALA A 41 -9.70 -10.28 -0.04
C ALA A 41 -10.94 -9.62 -0.67
N LEU A 42 -11.12 -8.31 -0.49
CA LEU A 42 -12.22 -7.57 -1.12
C LEU A 42 -12.11 -7.50 -2.64
N ILE A 43 -10.90 -7.30 -3.19
CA ILE A 43 -10.69 -7.35 -4.65
C ILE A 43 -11.03 -8.74 -5.19
N ALA A 44 -10.65 -9.81 -4.49
CA ALA A 44 -10.95 -11.18 -4.91
C ALA A 44 -12.44 -11.54 -4.81
N ALA A 45 -13.18 -10.90 -3.90
CA ALA A 45 -14.63 -11.07 -3.76
C ALA A 45 -15.44 -10.25 -4.77
N LEU A 46 -14.77 -9.41 -5.57
CA LEU A 46 -15.42 -8.47 -6.48
C LEU A 46 -15.83 -9.18 -7.77
N ASP A 47 -17.14 -9.23 -8.04
CA ASP A 47 -17.68 -9.88 -9.23
C ASP A 47 -17.45 -9.00 -10.48
N PRO A 48 -16.74 -9.50 -11.52
CA PRO A 48 -16.60 -8.78 -12.79
C PRO A 48 -17.94 -8.41 -13.44
N GLY A 49 -19.00 -9.21 -13.25
CA GLY A 49 -20.34 -8.93 -13.76
C GLY A 49 -20.96 -7.69 -13.11
N ASP A 50 -20.77 -7.53 -11.80
CA ASP A 50 -21.25 -6.37 -11.05
C ASP A 50 -20.46 -5.11 -11.42
N LEU A 51 -19.16 -5.23 -11.67
CA LEU A 51 -18.35 -4.14 -12.21
C LEU A 51 -18.79 -3.71 -13.60
N ALA A 52 -19.08 -4.66 -14.50
CA ALA A 52 -19.54 -4.35 -15.85
C ALA A 52 -20.91 -3.67 -15.84
N ALA A 53 -21.81 -4.14 -14.97
CA ALA A 53 -23.10 -3.49 -14.75
C ALA A 53 -22.92 -2.06 -14.22
N LEU A 54 -22.02 -1.85 -13.26
CA LEU A 54 -21.70 -0.53 -12.74
C LEU A 54 -21.03 0.37 -13.79
N ALA A 55 -20.10 -0.15 -14.59
CA ALA A 55 -19.45 0.61 -15.66
C ALA A 55 -20.45 1.10 -16.72
N THR A 56 -21.54 0.36 -16.93
CA THR A 56 -22.62 0.76 -17.83
C THR A 56 -23.54 1.79 -17.19
N ALA A 57 -23.82 1.66 -15.89
CA ALA A 57 -24.75 2.52 -15.17
C ALA A 57 -24.14 3.86 -14.73
N ASP A 58 -22.87 3.85 -14.31
CA ASP A 58 -22.12 4.98 -13.77
C ASP A 58 -20.62 4.87 -14.12
N PRO A 59 -20.26 5.09 -15.40
CA PRO A 59 -18.87 5.00 -15.86
C PRO A 59 -17.97 6.05 -15.20
N ASP A 60 -18.47 7.27 -14.99
CA ASP A 60 -17.70 8.37 -14.41
C ASP A 60 -17.41 8.12 -12.92
N GLY A 61 -18.40 7.65 -12.16
CA GLY A 61 -18.22 7.26 -10.77
C GLY A 61 -17.23 6.11 -10.63
N LEU A 62 -17.33 5.07 -11.47
CA LEU A 62 -16.37 3.98 -11.49
C LEU A 62 -14.94 4.48 -11.81
N ALA A 63 -14.78 5.32 -12.83
CA ALA A 63 -13.50 5.90 -13.19
C ALA A 63 -12.90 6.74 -12.04
N ALA A 64 -13.72 7.50 -11.31
CA ALA A 64 -13.29 8.26 -10.15
C ALA A 64 -12.80 7.34 -9.00
N HIS A 65 -13.48 6.22 -8.75
CA HIS A 65 -13.03 5.22 -7.78
C HIS A 65 -11.66 4.64 -8.16
N VAL A 66 -11.49 4.22 -9.41
CA VAL A 66 -10.22 3.67 -9.91
C VAL A 66 -9.10 4.70 -9.78
N ALA A 67 -9.32 5.93 -10.24
CA ALA A 67 -8.31 6.99 -10.17
C ALA A 67 -7.89 7.32 -8.73
N ALA A 68 -8.83 7.29 -7.78
CA ALA A 68 -8.54 7.50 -6.37
C ALA A 68 -7.65 6.38 -5.80
N LEU A 69 -7.98 5.12 -6.09
CA LEU A 69 -7.19 3.96 -5.65
C LEU A 69 -5.78 3.98 -6.24
N GLU A 70 -5.64 4.23 -7.54
CA GLU A 70 -4.33 4.32 -8.22
C GLU A 70 -3.46 5.46 -7.67
N ARG A 71 -4.07 6.59 -7.30
CA ARG A 71 -3.35 7.69 -6.67
C ARG A 71 -2.78 7.27 -5.32
N VAL A 72 -3.58 6.58 -4.50
CA VAL A 72 -3.11 6.09 -3.20
C VAL A 72 -1.99 5.06 -3.39
N ASP A 73 -2.13 4.13 -4.33
CA ASP A 73 -1.11 3.11 -4.60
C ASP A 73 0.24 3.71 -4.99
N ARG A 74 0.23 4.74 -5.83
CA ARG A 74 1.44 5.49 -6.19
C ARG A 74 2.09 6.14 -4.97
N LEU A 75 1.28 6.73 -4.09
CA LEU A 75 1.77 7.40 -2.88
C LEU A 75 2.33 6.42 -1.84
N VAL A 76 1.66 5.30 -1.63
CA VAL A 76 2.12 4.24 -0.71
C VAL A 76 3.40 3.62 -1.25
N ARG A 77 3.45 3.28 -2.55
CA ARG A 77 4.65 2.73 -3.19
C ARG A 77 5.85 3.66 -3.07
N SER A 78 5.67 4.93 -3.38
CA SER A 78 6.74 5.94 -3.27
C SER A 78 7.30 6.03 -1.83
N ARG A 79 6.42 6.00 -0.83
CA ARG A 79 6.82 5.98 0.60
C ARG A 79 7.61 4.74 0.97
N LEU A 80 7.11 3.56 0.60
CA LEU A 80 7.79 2.29 0.87
C LEU A 80 9.17 2.22 0.21
N GLN A 81 9.29 2.68 -1.03
CA GLN A 81 10.58 2.78 -1.73
C GLN A 81 11.55 3.74 -1.01
N GLY A 82 11.06 4.91 -0.59
CA GLY A 82 11.86 5.85 0.19
C GLY A 82 12.33 5.25 1.52
N ARG A 83 11.46 4.52 2.21
CA ARG A 83 11.78 3.85 3.47
C ARG A 83 12.79 2.73 3.28
N LEU A 84 12.63 1.91 2.24
CA LEU A 84 13.59 0.87 1.87
C LEU A 84 14.98 1.48 1.63
N ALA A 85 15.07 2.56 0.86
CA ALA A 85 16.34 3.24 0.61
C ALA A 85 16.99 3.78 1.90
N GLN A 86 16.19 4.30 2.85
CA GLN A 86 16.68 4.74 4.16
C GLN A 86 17.23 3.56 4.97
N LEU A 87 16.51 2.44 5.03
CA LEU A 87 16.93 1.24 5.76
C LEU A 87 18.22 0.65 5.17
N THR A 88 18.31 0.57 3.85
CA THR A 88 19.53 0.10 3.16
C THR A 88 20.74 0.94 3.56
N ARG A 89 20.62 2.28 3.52
CA ARG A 89 21.72 3.17 3.94
C ARG A 89 22.09 3.00 5.41
N ALA A 90 21.09 2.84 6.28
CA ALA A 90 21.34 2.64 7.70
C ALA A 90 22.10 1.32 7.96
N MET A 91 21.72 0.24 7.26
CA MET A 91 22.42 -1.04 7.34
C MET A 91 23.85 -0.97 6.81
N GLU A 92 24.10 -0.23 5.72
CA GLU A 92 25.44 -0.01 5.17
C GLU A 92 26.34 0.76 6.15
N GLN A 93 25.80 1.81 6.76
CA GLN A 93 26.50 2.62 7.78
C GLN A 93 26.82 1.79 9.03
N ASP A 94 25.86 1.02 9.51
CA ASP A 94 26.05 0.18 10.68
C ASP A 94 27.08 -0.94 10.41
N GLY A 95 27.03 -1.55 9.22
CA GLY A 95 28.04 -2.52 8.78
C GLY A 95 29.44 -1.91 8.64
N ALA A 96 29.55 -0.68 8.14
CA ALA A 96 30.81 0.05 8.07
C ALA A 96 31.36 0.38 9.46
N ARG A 97 30.49 0.80 10.39
CA ARG A 97 30.84 1.05 11.79
C ARG A 97 31.37 -0.21 12.46
N HIS A 98 30.68 -1.34 12.34
CA HIS A 98 31.14 -2.62 12.89
C HIS A 98 32.51 -3.05 12.34
N ARG A 99 32.76 -2.84 11.03
CA ARG A 99 34.08 -3.12 10.43
C ARG A 99 35.16 -2.20 10.99
N ALA A 100 34.88 -0.91 11.15
CA ALA A 100 35.81 0.06 11.72
C ALA A 100 36.13 -0.26 13.19
N GLU A 101 35.12 -0.59 14.00
CA GLU A 101 35.29 -0.98 15.41
C GLU A 101 36.13 -2.26 15.55
N ARG A 102 35.89 -3.26 14.70
CA ARG A 102 36.73 -4.48 14.68
C ARG A 102 38.18 -4.16 14.32
N ARG A 103 38.40 -3.29 13.34
CA ARG A 103 39.76 -2.89 12.93
C ARG A 103 40.47 -2.15 14.05
N TYR A 104 39.81 -1.20 14.72
CA TYR A 104 40.39 -0.46 15.83
C TYR A 104 40.81 -1.39 16.98
N ARG A 105 39.96 -2.35 17.36
CA ARG A 105 40.29 -3.34 18.41
C ARG A 105 41.43 -4.31 18.03
N GLN A 106 41.77 -4.44 16.76
CA GLN A 106 42.84 -5.31 16.26
C GLN A 106 44.15 -4.57 15.98
N THR A 107 44.20 -3.26 16.19
CA THR A 107 45.43 -2.47 16.06
C THR A 107 46.07 -2.37 17.45
N PRO A 108 47.27 -2.94 17.68
CA PRO A 108 47.97 -2.90 18.96
C PRO A 108 48.47 -1.49 19.32
#